data_AF-A0A0D2LAA4-F1
#
_entry.id   AF-A0A0D2LAA4-F1
#
_cell.length_a   1.000
_cell.length_b   1.000
_cell.length_c   1.000
_cell.angle_alpha   90.00
_cell.angle_beta   90.00
_cell.angle_gamma   90.00
#
_symmetry.space_group_name_H-M   'P 1'
#
loop_
_entity.id
_entity.type
_entity.pdbx_description
1 polymer ?
#
loop_
_entity_poly.entity_id
_entity_poly.type
_entity_poly.pdbx_seq_one_letter_code
_entity_poly.pdbx_strand_id
1 'polypeptide(L)'
;MVVMSTVDVNGAPPSRRWHEAARRRRFERARERLARRLILLRPGMRGALMEARARLREVGEAGATGALPGEGLYRLESLVQAQQEHHRGRLALLMARNMSAIAAAAQQLAGQITRGEAALRAQVEEFDRDPSAGAMKGANPIKVKADREAAAALHRSALEEAQLLPGFLRLLDCLVLQSHLDLVISAVEGVRSHLMRPDVHARVAITVGREGAGCTGAA
;
A
#
# COMPACT_ATOMS: atom_id res chain seq x y z
N MET A 1 -59.01 -15.53 -40.00
CA MET A 1 -58.29 -14.37 -39.40
C MET A 1 -57.21 -14.95 -38.50
N VAL A 2 -56.01 -15.16 -39.05
CA VAL A 2 -54.91 -15.85 -38.37
C VAL A 2 -54.08 -14.81 -37.63
N VAL A 3 -54.05 -14.90 -36.31
CA VAL A 3 -53.16 -14.09 -35.46
C VAL A 3 -51.75 -14.65 -35.64
N MET A 4 -50.95 -13.97 -36.47
CA MET A 4 -49.52 -14.22 -36.58
C MET A 4 -48.86 -13.86 -35.24
N SER A 5 -48.59 -14.89 -34.44
CA SER A 5 -47.61 -14.84 -33.36
C SER A 5 -46.24 -14.64 -33.99
N THR A 6 -45.68 -13.43 -33.86
CA THR A 6 -44.29 -13.15 -34.19
C THR A 6 -43.40 -13.88 -33.19
N VAL A 7 -43.02 -15.11 -33.55
CA VAL A 7 -41.96 -15.85 -32.87
C VAL A 7 -40.63 -15.27 -33.35
N ASP A 8 -40.02 -14.43 -32.50
CA ASP A 8 -38.63 -14.01 -32.66
C ASP A 8 -37.72 -15.25 -32.62
N VAL A 9 -37.12 -15.57 -33.77
CA VAL A 9 -36.38 -16.81 -34.08
C VAL A 9 -35.09 -17.00 -33.27
N ASN A 10 -34.71 -16.08 -32.38
CA ASN A 10 -33.57 -16.26 -31.46
C ASN A 10 -33.75 -15.57 -30.11
N GLY A 11 -34.98 -15.36 -29.66
CA GLY A 11 -35.27 -14.56 -28.48
C GLY A 11 -35.73 -15.37 -27.28
N ALA A 12 -34.91 -15.41 -26.21
CA ALA A 12 -35.40 -15.83 -24.90
C ALA A 12 -36.73 -15.10 -24.56
N PRO A 13 -37.73 -15.80 -23.97
CA PRO A 13 -39.04 -15.21 -23.67
C PRO A 13 -38.88 -13.91 -22.86
N PRO A 14 -39.78 -12.92 -23.03
CA PRO A 14 -39.66 -11.59 -22.42
C PRO A 14 -39.50 -11.63 -20.89
N SER A 15 -40.10 -12.63 -20.23
CA SER A 15 -39.91 -12.90 -18.80
C SER A 15 -38.47 -13.32 -18.44
N ARG A 16 -37.81 -14.15 -19.26
CA ARG A 16 -36.40 -14.52 -19.08
C ARG A 16 -35.47 -13.33 -19.28
N ARG A 17 -35.68 -12.52 -20.33
CA ARG A 17 -34.91 -11.28 -20.56
C ARG A 17 -35.04 -10.29 -19.39
N TRP A 18 -36.25 -10.17 -18.82
CA TRP A 18 -36.48 -9.34 -17.64
C TRP A 18 -35.74 -9.87 -16.41
N HIS A 19 -35.80 -11.18 -16.13
CA HIS A 19 -35.06 -11.79 -15.01
C HIS A 19 -33.55 -11.69 -15.16
N GLU A 20 -33.01 -11.79 -16.37
CA GLU A 20 -31.59 -11.60 -16.67
C GLU A 20 -31.16 -10.14 -16.47
N ALA A 21 -31.93 -9.18 -16.99
CA ALA A 21 -31.68 -7.77 -16.79
C ALA A 21 -31.76 -7.38 -15.30
N ALA A 22 -32.73 -7.90 -14.55
CA ALA A 22 -32.87 -7.68 -13.12
C ALA A 22 -31.70 -8.28 -12.33
N ARG A 23 -31.22 -9.48 -12.70
CA ARG A 23 -30.02 -10.11 -12.11
C ARG A 23 -28.76 -9.31 -12.41
N ARG A 24 -28.56 -8.87 -13.65
CA ARG A 24 -27.42 -8.02 -14.03
C ARG A 24 -27.41 -6.71 -13.24
N ARG A 25 -28.54 -6.01 -13.15
CA ARG A 25 -28.66 -4.78 -12.35
C ARG A 25 -28.37 -5.02 -10.87
N ARG A 26 -28.84 -6.14 -10.28
CA ARG A 26 -28.52 -6.49 -8.88
C ARG A 26 -27.03 -6.76 -8.70
N PHE A 27 -26.42 -7.50 -9.62
CA PHE A 27 -24.99 -7.79 -9.61
C PHE A 27 -24.15 -6.52 -9.75
N GLU A 28 -24.49 -5.63 -10.70
CA GLU A 28 -23.79 -4.35 -10.87
C GLU A 28 -23.89 -3.48 -9.61
N ARG A 29 -25.08 -3.37 -9.00
CA ARG A 29 -25.24 -2.66 -7.71
C ARG A 29 -24.43 -3.29 -6.58
N ALA A 30 -24.28 -4.61 -6.57
CA ALA A 30 -23.44 -5.29 -5.59
C ALA A 30 -21.95 -5.02 -5.86
N ARG A 31 -21.55 -5.07 -7.14
CA ARG A 31 -20.19 -4.79 -7.60
C ARG A 31 -19.78 -3.35 -7.31
N GLU A 32 -20.66 -2.38 -7.59
CA GLU A 32 -20.43 -0.97 -7.26
C GLU A 32 -20.33 -0.73 -5.75
N ARG A 33 -21.20 -1.37 -4.96
CA ARG A 33 -21.13 -1.30 -3.48
C ARG A 33 -19.82 -1.88 -2.95
N LEU A 34 -19.37 -3.00 -3.48
CA LEU A 34 -18.07 -3.57 -3.15
C LEU A 34 -16.94 -2.65 -3.62
N ALA A 35 -17.04 -2.11 -4.83
CA ALA A 35 -16.02 -1.23 -5.39
C ALA A 35 -15.82 0.05 -4.57
N ARG A 36 -16.91 0.63 -4.04
CA ARG A 36 -16.84 1.80 -3.15
C ARG A 36 -16.12 1.52 -1.84
N ARG A 37 -16.21 0.28 -1.34
CA ARG A 37 -15.60 -0.17 -0.08
C ARG A 37 -14.15 -0.62 -0.21
N LEU A 38 -13.70 -0.94 -1.42
CA LEU A 38 -12.36 -1.48 -1.64
C LEU A 38 -11.36 -0.36 -1.91
N ILE A 39 -10.45 -0.16 -0.96
CA ILE A 39 -9.34 0.80 -1.03
C ILE A 39 -8.54 0.67 -2.33
N LEU A 40 -8.30 -0.56 -2.80
CA LEU A 40 -7.51 -0.86 -4.00
C LEU A 40 -8.17 -0.42 -5.32
N LEU A 41 -9.46 -0.08 -5.30
CA LEU A 41 -10.17 0.40 -6.48
C LEU A 41 -10.16 1.94 -6.59
N ARG A 42 -9.68 2.66 -5.57
CA ARG A 42 -9.49 4.12 -5.62
C ARG A 42 -8.14 4.43 -6.28
N PRO A 43 -8.09 5.16 -7.41
CA PRO A 43 -6.86 5.38 -8.16
C PRO A 43 -5.72 6.01 -7.34
N GLY A 44 -6.04 7.01 -6.51
CA GLY A 44 -5.05 7.71 -5.66
C GLY A 44 -4.42 6.78 -4.62
N MET A 45 -5.26 6.08 -3.84
CA MET A 45 -4.80 5.12 -2.83
C MET A 45 -4.05 3.94 -3.44
N ARG A 46 -4.53 3.40 -4.58
CA ARG A 46 -3.85 2.32 -5.32
C ARG A 46 -2.47 2.76 -5.79
N GLY A 47 -2.35 3.97 -6.36
CA GLY A 47 -1.08 4.51 -6.84
C GLY A 47 -0.06 4.62 -5.71
N ALA A 48 -0.45 5.24 -4.60
CA ALA A 48 0.40 5.37 -3.42
C ALA A 48 0.82 4.00 -2.82
N LEU A 49 -0.09 3.03 -2.79
CA LEU A 49 0.24 1.68 -2.33
C LEU A 49 1.24 0.98 -3.25
N MET A 50 1.09 1.10 -4.57
CA MET A 50 2.01 0.51 -5.53
C MET A 50 3.40 1.17 -5.45
N GLU A 51 3.45 2.49 -5.29
CA GLU A 51 4.71 3.20 -5.07
C GLU A 51 5.40 2.74 -3.79
N ALA A 52 4.66 2.62 -2.69
CA ALA A 52 5.20 2.10 -1.43
C ALA A 52 5.76 0.68 -1.58
N ARG A 53 5.05 -0.20 -2.31
CA ARG A 53 5.54 -1.56 -2.61
C ARG A 53 6.80 -1.55 -3.44
N ALA A 54 6.90 -0.70 -4.46
CA ALA A 54 8.10 -0.60 -5.27
C ALA A 54 9.31 -0.14 -4.44
N ARG A 55 9.12 0.85 -3.57
CA ARG A 55 10.16 1.35 -2.65
C ARG A 55 10.62 0.30 -1.65
N LEU A 56 9.68 -0.46 -1.07
CA LEU A 56 10.02 -1.54 -0.14
C LEU A 56 10.69 -2.72 -0.82
N ARG A 57 10.32 -3.00 -2.08
CA ARG A 57 11.02 -3.99 -2.90
C ARG A 57 12.48 -3.61 -3.11
N GLU A 58 12.80 -2.34 -3.36
CA GLU A 58 14.18 -1.87 -3.46
C GLU A 58 14.97 -2.14 -2.16
N VAL A 59 14.34 -1.97 -1.00
CA VAL A 59 14.96 -2.33 0.30
C VAL A 59 15.16 -3.85 0.41
N GLY A 60 14.16 -4.65 -0.01
CA GLY A 60 14.26 -6.10 -0.08
C GLY A 60 15.42 -6.58 -0.96
N GLU A 61 15.60 -5.97 -2.13
CA GLU A 61 16.67 -6.28 -3.08
C GLU A 61 18.06 -5.91 -2.57
N ALA A 62 18.17 -4.90 -1.68
CA ALA A 62 19.43 -4.61 -1.01
C ALA A 62 19.87 -5.74 -0.06
N GLY A 63 18.89 -6.50 0.46
CA GLY A 63 19.10 -7.57 1.42
C GLY A 63 19.34 -7.04 2.84
N ALA A 64 18.94 -7.84 3.83
CA ALA A 64 19.24 -7.54 5.23
C ALA A 64 20.69 -7.88 5.60
N THR A 65 21.33 -8.78 4.85
CA THR A 65 22.72 -9.18 5.01
C THR A 65 23.52 -8.81 3.77
N GLY A 66 24.72 -8.25 3.99
CA GLY A 66 25.72 -8.10 2.94
C GLY A 66 26.30 -9.45 2.52
N ALA A 67 27.15 -9.44 1.49
CA ALA A 67 27.74 -10.66 0.94
C ALA A 67 28.41 -11.51 2.03
N LEU A 68 28.02 -12.78 2.10
CA LEU A 68 28.66 -13.78 2.95
C LEU A 68 29.86 -14.40 2.22
N PRO A 69 30.94 -14.79 2.91
CA PRO A 69 32.10 -15.42 2.29
C PRO A 69 31.70 -16.65 1.48
N GLY A 70 32.25 -16.81 0.27
CA GLY A 70 31.87 -17.91 -0.62
C GLY A 70 32.42 -19.27 -0.19
N GLU A 71 33.62 -19.29 0.39
CA GLU A 71 34.41 -20.47 0.71
C GLU A 71 35.36 -20.18 1.89
N GLY A 72 35.77 -21.22 2.61
CA GLY A 72 36.93 -21.17 3.51
C GLY A 72 36.65 -20.81 4.98
N LEU A 73 37.73 -20.60 5.72
CA LEU A 73 37.76 -20.23 7.14
C LEU A 73 37.79 -18.71 7.29
N TYR A 74 36.80 -18.15 7.99
CA TYR A 74 36.76 -16.72 8.30
C TYR A 74 36.57 -16.46 9.80
N ARG A 75 37.00 -15.28 10.26
CA ARG A 75 36.77 -14.83 11.64
C ARG A 75 35.38 -14.22 11.75
N LEU A 76 34.61 -14.67 12.74
CA LEU A 76 33.26 -14.17 13.00
C LEU A 76 33.25 -12.66 13.26
N GLU A 77 34.24 -12.14 13.98
CA GLU A 77 34.36 -10.71 14.31
C GLU A 77 34.47 -9.83 13.06
N SER A 78 35.30 -10.24 12.09
CA SER A 78 35.46 -9.55 10.81
C SER A 78 34.19 -9.60 9.98
N LEU A 79 33.45 -10.72 10.03
CA LEU A 79 32.14 -10.82 9.38
C LEU A 79 31.12 -9.87 10.04
N VAL A 80 31.06 -9.83 11.37
CA VAL A 80 30.18 -8.92 12.11
C VAL A 80 30.48 -7.47 11.75
N GLN A 81 31.76 -7.08 11.68
CA GLN A 81 32.14 -5.73 11.24
C GLN A 81 31.67 -5.44 9.81
N ALA A 82 31.91 -6.34 8.85
CA ALA A 82 31.46 -6.17 7.47
C ALA A 82 29.92 -6.05 7.36
N GLN A 83 29.18 -6.79 8.18
CA GLN A 83 27.72 -6.70 8.23
C GLN A 83 27.23 -5.40 8.87
N GLN A 84 27.92 -4.90 9.90
CA GLN A 84 27.63 -3.59 10.50
C GLN A 84 27.89 -2.46 9.50
N GLU A 85 28.97 -2.54 8.74
CA GLU A 85 29.29 -1.57 7.68
C GLU A 85 28.25 -1.60 6.56
N HIS A 86 27.86 -2.80 6.10
CA HIS A 86 26.76 -2.95 5.14
C HIS A 86 25.46 -2.32 5.65
N HIS A 87 25.12 -2.59 6.91
CA HIS A 87 23.91 -2.05 7.52
C HIS A 87 23.96 -0.52 7.57
N ARG A 88 25.03 0.06 8.11
CA ARG A 88 25.16 1.52 8.26
C ARG A 88 25.31 2.24 6.92
N GLY A 89 26.14 1.70 6.04
CA GLY A 89 26.53 2.35 4.78
C GLY A 89 25.53 2.18 3.64
N ARG A 90 24.63 1.18 3.71
CA ARG A 90 23.69 0.89 2.62
C ARG A 90 22.27 0.70 3.10
N LEU A 91 22.02 -0.30 3.95
CA LEU A 91 20.66 -0.69 4.30
C LEU A 91 19.92 0.41 5.08
N ALA A 92 20.53 0.95 6.14
CA ALA A 92 19.94 1.98 6.97
C ALA A 92 19.61 3.25 6.18
N LEU A 93 20.50 3.66 5.26
CA LEU A 93 20.28 4.82 4.39
C LEU A 93 19.13 4.58 3.41
N LEU A 94 19.09 3.40 2.77
CA LEU A 94 18.00 3.04 1.87
C LEU A 94 16.65 2.96 2.58
N MET A 95 16.62 2.36 3.78
CA MET A 95 15.44 2.31 4.62
C MET A 95 14.97 3.71 5.00
N ALA A 96 15.85 4.56 5.53
CA ALA A 96 15.51 5.92 5.93
C ALA A 96 14.94 6.73 4.76
N ARG A 97 15.60 6.67 3.59
CA ARG A 97 15.14 7.35 2.37
C ARG A 97 13.77 6.87 1.93
N ASN A 98 13.57 5.56 1.83
CA ASN A 98 12.33 4.99 1.31
C ASN A 98 11.17 5.12 2.30
N MET A 99 11.41 4.94 3.60
CA MET A 99 10.38 5.18 4.63
C MET A 99 9.93 6.65 4.64
N SER A 100 10.88 7.59 4.55
CA SER A 100 10.56 9.03 4.50
C SER A 100 9.73 9.36 3.26
N ALA A 101 10.07 8.79 2.11
CA ALA A 101 9.31 9.00 0.88
C ALA A 101 7.90 8.41 0.95
N ILE A 102 7.73 7.22 1.53
CA ILE A 102 6.42 6.60 1.75
C ILE A 102 5.56 7.46 2.68
N ALA A 103 6.14 7.92 3.79
CA ALA A 103 5.45 8.78 4.75
C ALA A 103 5.03 10.11 4.10
N ALA A 104 5.92 10.74 3.34
CA ALA A 104 5.63 11.98 2.62
C ALA A 104 4.51 11.80 1.58
N ALA A 105 4.55 10.72 0.79
CA ALA A 105 3.51 10.41 -0.19
C ALA A 105 2.14 10.16 0.48
N ALA A 106 2.12 9.42 1.59
CA ALA A 106 0.91 9.18 2.37
C ALA A 106 0.34 10.48 2.95
N GLN A 107 1.19 11.35 3.50
CA GLN A 107 0.80 12.67 4.01
C GLN A 107 0.25 13.56 2.90
N GLN A 108 0.90 13.60 1.73
CA GLN A 108 0.44 14.37 0.58
C GLN A 108 -0.94 13.90 0.11
N LEU A 109 -1.14 12.58 -0.03
CA LEU A 109 -2.43 12.00 -0.43
C LEU A 109 -3.52 12.31 0.60
N ALA A 110 -3.24 12.11 1.89
CA ALA A 110 -4.19 12.44 2.96
C ALA A 110 -4.54 13.94 2.95
N GLY A 111 -3.55 14.81 2.74
CA GLY A 111 -3.75 16.25 2.60
C GLY A 111 -4.54 16.64 1.36
N GLN A 112 -4.41 15.91 0.24
CA GLN A 112 -5.21 16.14 -0.96
C GLN A 112 -6.68 15.74 -0.75
N ILE A 113 -6.92 14.56 -0.17
CA ILE A 113 -8.28 14.05 0.08
C ILE A 113 -9.02 14.95 1.08
N THR A 114 -8.37 15.31 2.18
CA THR A 114 -8.98 16.17 3.22
C THR A 114 -9.28 17.57 2.71
N ARG A 115 -8.35 18.20 1.99
CA ARG A 115 -8.59 19.52 1.38
C ARG A 115 -9.67 19.48 0.30
N GLY A 116 -9.67 18.43 -0.53
CA GLY A 116 -10.69 18.24 -1.56
C GLY A 116 -12.09 18.07 -0.97
N GLU A 117 -12.23 17.28 0.10
CA GLU A 117 -13.50 17.12 0.81
C GLU A 117 -13.95 18.43 1.47
N ALA A 118 -13.04 19.16 2.13
CA ALA A 118 -13.36 20.44 2.75
C ALA A 118 -13.82 21.50 1.72
N ALA A 119 -13.18 21.56 0.55
CA ALA A 119 -13.58 22.45 -0.53
C ALA A 119 -14.97 22.11 -1.08
N LEU A 120 -15.25 20.82 -1.30
CA LEU A 120 -16.58 20.37 -1.75
C LEU A 120 -17.66 20.60 -0.70
N ARG A 121 -17.33 20.43 0.60
CA ARG A 121 -18.24 20.74 1.70
C ARG A 121 -18.61 22.23 1.68
N ALA A 122 -17.63 23.11 1.59
CA ALA A 122 -17.86 24.56 1.52
C ALA A 122 -18.74 24.92 0.31
N GLN A 123 -18.50 24.30 -0.84
CA GLN A 123 -19.32 24.50 -2.05
C GLN A 123 -20.78 24.04 -1.86
N VAL A 124 -21.01 22.89 -1.23
CA VAL A 124 -22.36 22.40 -0.92
C VAL A 124 -23.08 23.32 0.08
N GLU A 125 -22.38 23.77 1.12
CA GLU A 125 -22.91 24.75 2.08
C GLU A 125 -23.26 26.08 1.42
N GLU A 126 -22.49 26.52 0.43
CA GLU A 126 -22.76 27.72 -0.36
C GLU A 126 -24.05 27.55 -1.17
N PHE A 127 -24.23 26.42 -1.86
CA PHE A 127 -25.47 26.09 -2.57
C PHE A 127 -26.70 25.95 -1.67
N ASP A 128 -26.51 25.54 -0.41
CA ASP A 128 -27.60 25.45 0.57
C ASP A 128 -28.02 26.84 1.08
N ARG A 129 -27.08 27.81 1.15
CA ARG A 129 -27.38 29.20 1.50
C ARG A 129 -28.00 29.97 0.33
N ASP A 130 -27.42 29.82 -0.86
CA ASP A 130 -27.90 30.42 -2.10
C ASP A 130 -27.92 29.34 -3.21
N PRO A 131 -29.10 28.85 -3.61
CA PRO A 131 -29.22 27.85 -4.67
C PRO A 131 -28.61 28.30 -5.99
N SER A 132 -28.49 29.61 -6.23
CA SER A 132 -27.90 30.20 -7.43
C SER A 132 -26.42 30.58 -7.28
N ALA A 133 -25.77 30.25 -6.16
CA ALA A 133 -24.35 30.46 -5.96
C ALA A 133 -23.53 29.91 -7.14
N GLY A 134 -22.68 30.74 -7.75
CA GLY A 134 -21.85 30.36 -8.90
C GLY A 134 -22.58 30.23 -10.24
N ALA A 135 -23.89 30.48 -10.31
CA ALA A 135 -24.64 30.49 -11.57
C ALA A 135 -24.50 31.85 -12.30
N MET A 136 -24.29 31.82 -13.62
CA MET A 136 -24.34 33.06 -14.41
C MET A 136 -25.74 33.69 -14.37
N LYS A 137 -25.83 35.03 -14.38
CA LYS A 137 -27.12 35.73 -14.49
C LYS A 137 -27.92 35.17 -15.67
N GLY A 138 -29.14 34.69 -15.40
CA GLY A 138 -30.01 34.07 -16.41
C GLY A 138 -29.84 32.56 -16.59
N ALA A 139 -29.07 31.89 -15.73
CA ALA A 139 -28.93 30.43 -15.77
C ALA A 139 -30.29 29.73 -15.58
N ASN A 140 -30.52 28.69 -16.38
CA ASN A 140 -31.74 27.89 -16.30
C ASN A 140 -31.82 27.19 -14.92
N PRO A 141 -32.95 27.29 -14.19
CA PRO A 141 -33.12 26.65 -12.88
C PRO A 141 -32.92 25.12 -12.89
N ILE A 142 -33.16 24.46 -14.03
CA ILE A 142 -32.88 23.03 -14.19
C ILE A 142 -31.38 22.76 -14.13
N LYS A 143 -30.57 23.61 -14.76
CA LYS A 143 -29.11 23.49 -14.77
C LYS A 143 -28.53 23.74 -13.38
N VAL A 144 -29.03 24.78 -12.71
CA VAL A 144 -28.64 25.10 -11.33
C VAL A 144 -28.92 23.92 -10.38
N LYS A 145 -30.09 23.28 -10.51
CA LYS A 145 -30.41 22.07 -9.75
C LYS A 145 -29.47 20.91 -10.07
N ALA A 146 -29.17 20.68 -11.35
CA ALA A 146 -28.25 19.62 -11.78
C ALA A 146 -26.83 19.84 -11.24
N ASP A 147 -26.34 21.08 -11.27
CA ASP A 147 -25.01 21.44 -10.76
C ASP A 147 -24.92 21.22 -9.24
N ARG A 148 -25.98 21.56 -8.49
CA ARG A 148 -26.09 21.26 -7.05
C ARG A 148 -26.09 19.76 -6.76
N GLU A 149 -26.89 18.99 -7.49
CA GLU A 149 -26.96 17.53 -7.33
C GLU A 149 -25.61 16.87 -7.66
N ALA A 150 -24.89 17.37 -8.66
CA ALA A 150 -23.55 16.93 -9.01
C ALA A 150 -22.54 17.26 -7.89
N ALA A 151 -22.55 18.48 -7.35
CA ALA A 151 -21.69 18.87 -6.23
C ALA A 151 -21.94 18.00 -4.99
N ALA A 152 -23.21 17.76 -4.64
CA ALA A 152 -23.58 16.88 -3.53
C ALA A 152 -23.17 15.41 -3.77
N ALA A 153 -23.21 14.92 -5.02
CA ALA A 153 -22.72 13.60 -5.38
C ALA A 153 -21.19 13.49 -5.23
N LEU A 154 -20.45 14.52 -5.69
CA LEU A 154 -18.99 14.60 -5.54
C LEU A 154 -18.58 14.69 -4.07
N HIS A 155 -19.25 15.52 -3.27
CA HIS A 155 -18.99 15.63 -1.83
C HIS A 155 -19.19 14.28 -1.12
N ARG A 156 -20.28 13.57 -1.40
CA ARG A 156 -20.51 12.21 -0.84
C ARG A 156 -19.38 11.25 -1.20
N SER A 157 -18.92 11.25 -2.46
CA SER A 157 -17.80 10.40 -2.87
C SER A 157 -16.49 10.79 -2.18
N ALA A 158 -16.21 12.08 -2.03
CA ALA A 158 -15.02 12.58 -1.33
C ALA A 158 -15.05 12.24 0.16
N LEU A 159 -16.23 12.32 0.79
CA LEU A 159 -16.44 11.91 2.17
C LEU A 159 -16.21 10.41 2.36
N GLU A 160 -16.74 9.57 1.47
CA GLU A 160 -16.46 8.13 1.47
C GLU A 160 -14.95 7.86 1.38
N GLU A 161 -14.24 8.59 0.53
CA GLU A 161 -12.78 8.44 0.36
C GLU A 161 -12.01 8.92 1.61
N ALA A 162 -12.40 10.04 2.21
CA ALA A 162 -11.83 10.53 3.45
C ALA A 162 -12.03 9.54 4.61
N GLN A 163 -13.19 8.88 4.69
CA GLN A 163 -13.48 7.86 5.70
C GLN A 163 -12.60 6.60 5.56
N LEU A 164 -12.06 6.34 4.37
CA LEU A 164 -11.16 5.21 4.13
C LEU A 164 -9.70 5.52 4.52
N LEU A 165 -9.33 6.79 4.71
CA LEU A 165 -7.96 7.20 5.04
C LEU A 165 -7.36 6.46 6.25
N PRO A 166 -8.05 6.31 7.40
CA PRO A 166 -7.47 5.59 8.53
C PRO A 166 -7.16 4.13 8.20
N GLY A 167 -8.03 3.47 7.44
CA GLY A 167 -7.82 2.09 7.00
C GLY A 167 -6.66 1.98 5.99
N PHE A 168 -6.54 2.95 5.09
CA PHE A 168 -5.44 3.04 4.14
C PHE A 168 -4.09 3.26 4.83
N LEU A 169 -4.01 4.16 5.80
CA LEU A 169 -2.77 4.40 6.56
C LEU A 169 -2.35 3.15 7.35
N ARG A 170 -3.30 2.48 8.01
CA ARG A 170 -3.02 1.19 8.67
C ARG A 170 -2.54 0.12 7.70
N LEU A 171 -3.09 0.08 6.49
CA LEU A 171 -2.63 -0.85 5.46
C LEU A 171 -1.17 -0.55 5.05
N LEU A 172 -0.81 0.73 4.89
CA LEU A 172 0.57 1.12 4.63
C LEU A 172 1.50 0.72 5.78
N ASP A 173 1.10 0.96 7.02
CA ASP A 173 1.89 0.56 8.20
C ASP A 173 2.12 -0.95 8.22
N CYS A 174 1.06 -1.75 8.02
CA CYS A 174 1.17 -3.21 7.92
C CYS A 174 2.09 -3.65 6.79
N LEU A 175 2.05 -2.96 5.65
CA LEU A 175 2.88 -3.27 4.49
C LEU A 175 4.37 -2.98 4.76
N VAL A 176 4.67 -1.88 5.46
CA VAL A 176 6.02 -1.56 5.92
C VAL A 176 6.50 -2.60 6.93
N LEU A 177 5.68 -2.96 7.93
CA LEU A 177 6.02 -3.98 8.93
C LEU A 177 6.27 -5.35 8.30
N GLN A 178 5.42 -5.77 7.36
CA GLN A 178 5.59 -7.02 6.63
C GLN A 178 6.93 -7.03 5.89
N SER A 179 7.29 -5.94 5.21
CA SER A 179 8.57 -5.85 4.51
C SER A 179 9.77 -5.95 5.45
N HIS A 180 9.68 -5.44 6.68
CA HIS A 180 10.75 -5.59 7.67
C HIS A 180 10.85 -7.03 8.16
N LEU A 181 9.70 -7.68 8.38
CA LEU A 181 9.66 -9.09 8.76
C LEU A 181 10.27 -9.97 7.66
N ASP A 182 9.91 -9.74 6.40
CA ASP A 182 10.43 -10.46 5.24
C ASP A 182 11.96 -10.31 5.12
N LEU A 183 12.49 -9.11 5.39
CA LEU A 183 13.93 -8.85 5.44
C LEU A 183 14.62 -9.68 6.53
N VAL A 184 14.05 -9.74 7.74
CA VAL A 184 14.61 -10.52 8.86
C VAL A 184 14.55 -12.02 8.58
N ILE A 185 13.43 -12.51 8.05
CA ILE A 185 13.28 -13.92 7.66
C ILE A 185 14.32 -14.27 6.61
N SER A 186 14.45 -13.45 5.56
CA SER A 186 15.44 -13.64 4.50
C SER A 186 16.88 -13.63 5.03
N ALA A 187 17.20 -12.76 6.01
CA ALA A 187 18.50 -12.77 6.67
C ALA A 187 18.78 -14.10 7.39
N VAL A 188 17.83 -14.57 8.19
CA VAL A 188 17.96 -15.81 8.97
C VAL A 188 18.10 -17.00 8.04
N GLU A 189 17.28 -17.07 6.99
CA GLU A 189 17.35 -18.13 5.98
C GLU A 189 18.67 -18.08 5.20
N GLY A 190 19.15 -16.89 4.85
CA GLY A 190 20.43 -16.69 4.16
C GLY A 190 21.61 -17.16 5.00
N VAL A 191 21.66 -16.76 6.27
CA VAL A 191 22.70 -17.21 7.22
C VAL A 191 22.62 -18.71 7.45
N ARG A 192 21.43 -19.26 7.68
CA ARG A 192 21.24 -20.71 7.84
C ARG A 192 21.75 -21.47 6.61
N SER A 193 21.37 -21.03 5.42
CA SER A 193 21.78 -21.67 4.16
C SER A 193 23.29 -21.60 3.97
N HIS A 194 23.91 -20.47 4.33
CA HIS A 194 25.37 -20.32 4.28
C HIS A 194 26.10 -21.24 5.26
N LEU A 195 25.61 -21.40 6.50
CA LEU A 195 26.22 -22.28 7.50
C LEU A 195 26.07 -23.78 7.18
N MET A 196 25.04 -24.16 6.42
CA MET A 196 24.80 -25.54 6.00
C MET A 196 25.62 -25.96 4.77
N ARG A 197 26.40 -25.06 4.19
CA ARG A 197 27.26 -25.36 3.05
C ARG A 197 28.47 -26.23 3.46
N PRO A 198 28.78 -27.31 2.74
CA PRO A 198 29.83 -28.27 3.13
C PRO A 198 31.25 -27.68 3.13
N ASP A 199 31.46 -26.60 2.39
CA ASP A 199 32.71 -25.86 2.19
C ASP A 199 32.92 -24.70 3.19
N VAL A 200 31.95 -24.47 4.08
CA VAL A 200 31.97 -23.36 5.05
C VAL A 200 32.29 -23.89 6.45
N HIS A 201 33.43 -23.46 7.01
CA HIS A 201 33.83 -23.79 8.37
C HIS A 201 34.01 -22.51 9.20
N ALA A 202 32.96 -22.10 9.91
CA ALA A 202 33.04 -20.98 10.84
C ALA A 202 33.79 -21.41 12.11
N ARG A 203 34.98 -20.84 12.37
CA ARG A 203 35.67 -20.97 13.65
C ARG A 203 35.36 -19.77 14.54
N VAL A 204 34.69 -20.02 15.66
CA VAL A 204 34.61 -19.04 16.75
C VAL A 204 35.97 -19.05 17.44
N ALA A 205 36.76 -18.00 17.23
CA ALA A 205 37.91 -17.76 18.08
C ALA A 205 37.39 -17.32 19.45
N ILE A 206 37.12 -18.27 20.34
CA ILE A 206 36.90 -17.95 21.75
C ILE A 206 38.26 -17.55 22.28
N THR A 207 38.55 -16.26 22.28
CA THR A 207 39.61 -15.71 23.12
C THR A 207 39.15 -15.88 24.57
N VAL A 208 39.43 -17.05 25.14
CA VAL A 208 39.45 -17.17 26.59
C VAL A 208 40.59 -16.27 27.03
N GLY A 209 40.26 -15.05 27.42
CA GLY A 209 41.20 -14.16 28.09
C GLY A 209 41.80 -14.95 29.24
N ARG A 210 43.07 -15.31 29.12
CA ARG A 210 43.83 -15.91 30.21
C ARG A 210 44.14 -14.78 31.19
N GLU A 211 43.11 -14.28 31.88
CA GLU A 211 43.29 -13.53 33.10
C GLU A 211 43.98 -14.48 34.10
N GLY A 212 45.21 -14.15 34.50
CA GLY A 212 45.91 -14.85 35.59
C GLY A 212 47.04 -15.78 35.16
N ALA A 213 48.02 -15.30 34.39
CA ALA A 213 49.36 -15.87 34.39
C ALA A 213 50.37 -14.75 34.64
N GLY A 214 50.49 -14.33 35.89
CA GLY A 214 51.35 -13.22 36.27
C GLY A 214 51.54 -13.06 37.78
N CYS A 215 51.69 -14.16 38.50
CA CYS A 215 52.30 -14.18 39.84
C CYS A 215 53.15 -15.44 39.96
N THR A 216 54.21 -15.51 39.16
CA THR A 216 55.41 -16.29 39.51
C THR A 216 56.26 -15.40 40.41
N GLY A 217 56.38 -15.79 41.68
CA GLY A 217 57.32 -15.18 42.60
C GLY A 217 58.77 -15.36 42.14
N ALA A 218 59.60 -14.38 42.49
CA ALA A 218 61.04 -14.53 42.66
C ALA A 218 61.55 -13.39 43.55
N ALA A 219 62.33 -13.80 44.56
CA ALA A 219 63.04 -13.06 45.62
C ALA A 219 62.18 -12.46 46.75
#